data_AF-A0A933F5L7-F1
#
_entry.id   AF-A0A933F5L7-F1
#
_cell.length_a   1.000
_cell.length_b   1.000
_cell.length_c   1.000
_cell.angle_alpha   90.00
_cell.angle_beta   90.00
_cell.angle_gamma   90.00
#
_symmetry.space_group_name_H-M   'P 1'
#
loop_
_entity.id
_entity.type
_entity.pdbx_description
1 polymer ?
#
loop_
_entity_poly.entity_id
_entity_poly.type
_entity_poly.pdbx_seq_one_letter_code
_entity_poly.pdbx_strand_id
1 'polypeptide(L)'
;MTNRALIRAICPAKIDPEEFHLEGTIHGRLATLVKRLGVLALFVGIGWACEVQAGCRVVCTPSASCDQATENERWRCSRSNTPSCKTVCSDSHGAIAYSRQTGAWGYSYDHDSQARASRKALGYCERRAPDCRVVVNVVDQCAAIAETTRRDVSPGLGGTRKEAEDRSLAACRAATGKACTVAAWVCSK
;
A
#
# COMPACT_ATOMS: atom_id res chain seq x y z
N MET A 1 -26.64 7.90 22.93
CA MET A 1 -27.06 7.13 21.73
C MET A 1 -26.78 7.98 20.50
N THR A 2 -26.18 7.34 19.48
CA THR A 2 -26.06 7.73 18.06
C THR A 2 -25.43 9.07 17.69
N ASN A 3 -24.21 9.01 17.16
CA ASN A 3 -23.78 9.91 16.10
C ASN A 3 -23.16 9.09 14.96
N ARG A 4 -23.97 8.77 13.94
CA ARG A 4 -23.54 8.14 12.69
C ARG A 4 -22.91 9.22 11.83
N ALA A 5 -21.59 9.30 11.82
CA ALA A 5 -20.87 10.09 10.81
C ALA A 5 -20.97 9.36 9.46
N LEU A 6 -21.66 10.01 8.53
CA LEU A 6 -21.74 9.67 7.11
C LEU A 6 -20.34 9.59 6.49
N ILE A 7 -19.91 8.38 6.14
CA ILE A 7 -18.76 8.19 5.24
C ILE A 7 -19.29 8.43 3.82
N ARG A 8 -19.10 9.65 3.31
CA ARG A 8 -19.12 9.89 1.86
C ARG A 8 -17.89 9.21 1.27
N ALA A 9 -18.06 7.99 0.78
CA ALA A 9 -17.09 7.35 -0.09
C ALA A 9 -17.25 7.94 -1.50
N ILE A 10 -16.45 8.95 -1.81
CA ILE A 10 -16.06 9.21 -3.19
C ILE A 10 -14.83 8.32 -3.39
N CYS A 11 -15.00 7.18 -4.05
CA CYS A 11 -13.87 6.36 -4.47
C CYS A 11 -13.30 6.94 -5.77
N PRO A 12 -12.12 7.58 -5.77
CA PRO A 12 -11.30 7.61 -6.98
C PRO A 12 -10.75 6.20 -7.18
N ALA A 13 -11.19 5.54 -8.26
CA ALA A 13 -10.70 4.24 -8.64
C ALA A 13 -9.18 4.29 -8.87
N LYS A 14 -8.46 3.42 -8.16
CA LYS A 14 -7.09 3.05 -8.50
C LYS A 14 -7.17 2.18 -9.76
N ILE A 15 -6.74 2.76 -10.87
CA ILE A 15 -6.54 2.06 -12.14
C ILE A 15 -5.20 1.33 -11.99
N ASP A 16 -5.20 0.01 -11.99
CA ASP A 16 -4.01 -0.78 -12.30
C ASP A 16 -4.30 -1.57 -13.60
N PRO A 17 -3.34 -1.60 -14.56
CA PRO A 17 -3.59 -2.04 -15.93
C PRO A 17 -3.29 -3.53 -16.08
N GLU A 18 -4.33 -4.33 -16.35
CA GLU A 18 -4.16 -5.57 -17.12
C GLU A 18 -4.82 -5.35 -18.48
N GLU A 19 -3.99 -4.92 -19.43
CA GLU A 19 -4.34 -4.80 -20.83
C GLU A 19 -4.46 -6.21 -21.41
N PHE A 20 -5.71 -6.67 -21.46
CA PHE A 20 -6.15 -7.82 -22.22
C PHE A 20 -5.86 -7.57 -23.70
N HIS A 21 -4.74 -8.09 -24.21
CA HIS A 21 -4.47 -8.12 -25.65
C HIS A 21 -5.38 -9.17 -26.30
N LEU A 22 -6.57 -8.74 -26.71
CA LEU A 22 -7.37 -9.41 -27.73
C LEU A 22 -7.07 -8.75 -29.08
N GLU A 23 -6.11 -9.31 -29.82
CA GLU A 23 -6.14 -9.16 -31.27
C GLU A 23 -7.32 -9.96 -31.80
N GLY A 24 -8.28 -9.26 -32.41
CA GLY A 24 -9.39 -9.87 -33.11
C GLY A 24 -8.93 -10.52 -34.42
N THR A 25 -9.67 -11.53 -34.88
CA THR A 25 -10.22 -11.63 -36.24
C THR A 25 -11.18 -12.83 -36.32
N ILE A 26 -12.48 -12.52 -36.39
CA ILE A 26 -13.54 -13.05 -37.27
C ILE A 26 -13.54 -14.55 -37.60
N HIS A 27 -14.65 -15.25 -37.32
CA HIS A 27 -15.37 -16.20 -38.21
C HIS A 27 -16.59 -16.69 -37.39
N GLY A 28 -17.79 -16.13 -37.52
CA GLY A 28 -18.67 -16.27 -38.69
C GLY A 28 -19.62 -17.45 -38.48
N ARG A 29 -20.83 -17.19 -37.92
CA ARG A 29 -22.13 -17.90 -38.15
C ARG A 29 -23.17 -17.86 -37.00
N LEU A 30 -22.93 -17.21 -35.87
CA LEU A 30 -23.86 -17.25 -34.71
C LEU A 30 -24.50 -15.90 -34.33
N ALA A 31 -24.50 -14.91 -35.22
CA ALA A 31 -25.03 -13.56 -34.95
C ALA A 31 -26.39 -13.27 -35.61
N THR A 32 -27.15 -14.29 -36.04
CA THR A 32 -28.36 -14.10 -36.87
C THR A 32 -29.68 -14.41 -36.17
N LEU A 33 -29.76 -14.42 -34.84
CA LEU A 33 -31.02 -14.73 -34.15
C LEU A 33 -31.44 -13.78 -33.01
N VAL A 34 -30.56 -12.90 -32.53
CA VAL A 34 -30.87 -12.04 -31.36
C VAL A 34 -31.58 -10.73 -31.75
N LYS A 35 -31.72 -10.42 -33.05
CA LYS A 35 -32.12 -9.07 -33.51
C LYS A 35 -33.63 -8.87 -33.74
N ARG A 36 -34.52 -9.81 -33.41
CA ARG A 36 -35.95 -9.69 -33.82
C ARG A 36 -37.04 -10.00 -32.78
N LEU A 37 -36.74 -10.29 -31.53
CA LEU A 37 -37.78 -10.36 -30.50
C LEU A 37 -37.35 -9.53 -29.30
N GLY A 38 -37.96 -8.36 -29.18
CA GLY A 38 -37.88 -7.56 -27.97
C GLY A 38 -38.47 -8.35 -26.81
N VAL A 39 -37.64 -8.65 -25.82
CA VAL A 39 -38.07 -9.10 -24.50
C VAL A 39 -37.27 -8.28 -23.49
N LEU A 40 -37.98 -7.36 -22.84
CA LEU A 40 -37.62 -6.76 -21.57
C LEU A 40 -37.37 -7.86 -20.52
N ALA A 41 -36.45 -7.57 -19.59
CA ALA A 41 -36.07 -8.37 -18.40
C ALA A 41 -35.17 -9.58 -18.71
N LEU A 42 -33.96 -9.73 -18.14
CA LEU A 42 -33.56 -9.56 -16.75
C LEU A 42 -32.10 -9.07 -16.67
N PHE A 43 -31.88 -7.79 -16.36
CA PHE A 43 -30.61 -7.33 -15.76
C PHE A 43 -30.89 -6.81 -14.34
N VAL A 44 -31.66 -7.58 -13.57
CA VAL A 44 -31.79 -7.36 -12.13
C VAL A 44 -30.84 -8.33 -11.46
N GLY A 45 -29.72 -7.80 -10.95
CA GLY A 45 -28.97 -8.47 -9.90
C GLY A 45 -27.61 -9.07 -10.26
N ILE A 46 -26.78 -8.41 -11.08
CA ILE A 46 -25.34 -8.51 -10.81
C ILE A 46 -25.10 -7.56 -9.63
N GLY A 47 -25.40 -8.06 -8.44
CA GLY A 47 -24.92 -7.44 -7.21
C GLY A 47 -23.41 -7.46 -7.29
N TRP A 48 -22.82 -6.30 -7.54
CA TRP A 48 -21.43 -6.06 -7.23
C TRP A 48 -21.35 -6.16 -5.71
N ALA A 49 -21.17 -7.38 -5.20
CA ALA A 49 -20.56 -7.52 -3.89
C ALA A 49 -19.16 -6.94 -4.08
N CYS A 50 -19.00 -5.65 -3.76
CA CYS A 50 -17.69 -5.15 -3.37
C CYS A 50 -17.31 -6.00 -2.16
N GLU A 51 -16.58 -7.09 -2.40
CA GLU A 51 -15.84 -7.74 -1.34
C GLU A 51 -14.86 -6.69 -0.83
N VAL A 52 -15.21 -6.04 0.27
CA VAL A 52 -14.27 -5.27 1.06
C VAL A 52 -13.30 -6.31 1.61
N GLN A 53 -12.23 -6.58 0.88
CA GLN A 53 -11.12 -7.38 1.35
C GLN A 53 -10.39 -6.55 2.41
N ALA A 54 -10.98 -6.46 3.60
CA ALA A 54 -10.27 -6.02 4.78
C ALA A 54 -9.23 -7.09 5.09
N GLY A 55 -7.98 -6.81 4.71
CA GLY A 55 -6.86 -7.67 5.06
C GLY A 55 -6.75 -7.74 6.58
N CYS A 56 -6.94 -8.93 7.15
CA CYS A 56 -6.75 -9.12 8.58
C CYS A 56 -5.28 -9.44 8.88
N ARG A 57 -4.71 -8.78 9.88
CA ARG A 57 -3.37 -9.07 10.42
C ARG A 57 -3.45 -9.47 11.89
N VAL A 58 -2.48 -10.25 12.35
CA VAL A 58 -2.37 -10.64 13.76
C VAL A 58 -1.43 -9.65 14.45
N VAL A 59 -1.91 -9.00 15.52
CA VAL A 59 -1.12 -8.05 16.33
C VAL A 59 -1.01 -8.52 17.78
N CYS A 60 0.07 -8.16 18.47
CA CYS A 60 0.20 -8.37 19.91
C CYS A 60 -0.73 -7.43 20.69
N THR A 61 -1.33 -7.90 21.78
CA THR A 61 -2.07 -7.05 22.73
C THR A 61 -1.15 -6.46 23.80
N PRO A 62 -1.49 -5.31 24.44
CA PRO A 62 -0.65 -4.64 25.45
C PRO A 62 -0.26 -5.49 26.67
N SER A 63 -0.95 -6.60 26.93
CA SER A 63 -0.62 -7.52 28.02
C SER A 63 0.49 -8.51 27.69
N ALA A 64 1.05 -8.47 26.48
CA ALA A 64 2.18 -9.29 26.07
C ALA A 64 3.29 -8.43 25.44
N SER A 65 4.49 -8.52 26.00
CA SER A 65 5.70 -7.96 25.41
C SER A 65 6.04 -8.73 24.13
N CYS A 66 6.03 -8.04 22.98
CA CYS A 66 6.67 -8.61 21.79
C CYS A 66 8.18 -8.41 21.98
N ASP A 67 8.90 -9.47 22.34
CA ASP A 67 10.35 -9.43 22.31
C ASP A 67 10.81 -9.25 20.86
N GLN A 68 11.75 -8.34 20.68
CA GLN A 68 12.14 -7.75 19.40
C GLN A 68 12.45 -8.82 18.36
N ALA A 69 11.68 -8.83 17.27
CA ALA A 69 12.17 -9.39 16.03
C ALA A 69 13.14 -8.36 15.44
N THR A 70 14.41 -8.77 15.39
CA THR A 70 15.49 -8.13 14.64
C THR A 70 15.03 -7.80 13.21
N GLU A 71 15.67 -6.79 12.59
CA GLU A 71 15.28 -5.99 11.41
C GLU A 71 14.85 -6.70 10.11
N ASN A 72 14.58 -8.01 10.13
CA ASN A 72 14.28 -8.83 8.97
C ASN A 72 13.19 -9.90 9.17
N GLU A 73 12.49 -10.01 10.31
CA GLU A 73 11.45 -11.04 10.48
C GLU A 73 10.09 -10.55 10.96
N ARG A 74 9.09 -10.91 10.16
CA ARG A 74 7.65 -10.88 10.43
C ARG A 74 7.34 -11.19 11.90
N TRP A 75 6.56 -10.34 12.55
CA TRP A 75 6.02 -10.60 13.90
C TRP A 75 5.40 -12.00 13.96
N ARG A 76 6.08 -12.96 14.57
CA ARG A 76 5.51 -14.27 14.89
C ARG A 76 5.00 -14.19 16.32
N CYS A 77 3.69 -14.33 16.49
CA CYS A 77 3.14 -14.77 17.76
C CYS A 77 3.76 -16.15 18.06
N SER A 78 4.76 -16.19 18.94
CA SER A 78 5.36 -17.44 19.35
C SER A 78 4.29 -18.28 20.03
N ARG A 79 4.07 -19.48 19.48
CA ARG A 79 3.05 -20.46 19.87
C ARG A 79 2.99 -20.65 21.39
N SER A 80 2.15 -19.89 22.05
CA SER A 80 1.76 -20.10 23.43
C SER A 80 0.24 -20.05 23.48
N ASN A 81 -0.37 -21.00 24.18
CA ASN A 81 -1.81 -21.25 24.28
C ASN A 81 -2.56 -20.13 25.05
N THR A 82 -2.21 -18.87 24.83
CA THR A 82 -2.62 -17.71 25.64
C THR A 82 -3.17 -16.60 24.73
N PRO A 83 -4.19 -15.83 25.14
CA PRO A 83 -4.93 -14.88 24.27
C PRO A 83 -4.17 -13.56 24.00
N SER A 84 -2.85 -13.61 23.83
CA SER A 84 -1.98 -12.44 23.67
C SER A 84 -1.94 -11.85 22.25
N CYS A 85 -2.54 -12.54 21.28
CA CYS A 85 -2.60 -12.09 19.89
C CYS A 85 -4.04 -11.89 19.46
N LYS A 86 -4.31 -10.72 18.86
CA LYS A 86 -5.62 -10.35 18.32
C LYS A 86 -5.52 -10.21 16.82
N THR A 87 -6.46 -10.84 16.12
CA THR A 87 -6.69 -10.53 14.70
C THR A 87 -7.35 -9.17 14.60
N VAL A 88 -6.71 -8.23 13.92
CA VAL A 88 -7.27 -6.92 13.56
C VAL A 88 -7.48 -6.90 12.06
N CYS A 89 -8.71 -6.59 11.66
CA CYS A 89 -9.09 -6.41 10.26
C CYS A 89 -9.21 -4.91 9.99
N SER A 90 -8.06 -4.24 10.12
CA SER A 90 -7.90 -2.81 9.90
C SER A 90 -6.63 -2.58 9.11
N ASP A 91 -6.66 -1.56 8.27
CA ASP A 91 -5.50 -1.13 7.49
C ASP A 91 -4.28 -0.91 8.38
N SER A 92 -3.10 -1.27 7.87
CA SER A 92 -1.83 -0.95 8.48
C SER A 92 -1.15 0.17 7.72
N HIS A 93 -0.93 1.28 8.41
CA HIS A 93 -0.33 2.47 7.84
C HIS A 93 1.15 2.57 8.19
N GLY A 94 1.93 3.00 7.20
CA GLY A 94 3.30 3.43 7.36
C GLY A 94 3.59 4.69 6.54
N ALA A 95 4.78 5.23 6.71
CA ALA A 95 5.24 6.38 5.94
C ALA A 95 6.77 6.44 5.93
N ILE A 96 7.33 7.06 4.89
CA ILE A 96 8.74 7.51 4.86
C ILE A 96 8.76 9.02 4.67
N ALA A 97 9.55 9.69 5.50
CA ALA A 97 9.92 11.09 5.38
C ALA A 97 11.39 11.21 4.97
N TYR A 98 11.72 12.25 4.24
CA TYR A 98 13.05 12.48 3.67
C TYR A 98 13.38 13.97 3.62
N SER A 99 14.66 14.30 3.86
CA SER A 99 15.26 15.64 3.74
C SER A 99 16.09 15.69 2.47
N ARG A 100 15.73 16.60 1.56
CA ARG A 100 16.49 16.78 0.31
C ARG A 100 17.82 17.47 0.54
N GLN A 101 17.97 18.26 1.60
CA GLN A 101 19.23 18.96 1.87
C GLN A 101 20.29 18.00 2.42
N THR A 102 19.91 17.13 3.35
CA THR A 102 20.86 16.31 4.13
C THR A 102 20.84 14.83 3.75
N GLY A 103 19.78 14.36 3.09
CA GLY A 103 19.52 12.93 2.85
C GLY A 103 19.09 12.16 4.08
N ALA A 104 18.85 12.86 5.20
CA ALA A 104 18.23 12.25 6.36
C ALA A 104 16.83 11.74 5.98
N TRP A 105 16.44 10.64 6.60
CA TRP A 105 15.13 10.06 6.41
C TRP A 105 14.51 9.65 7.75
N GLY A 106 13.26 9.24 7.74
CA GLY A 106 12.58 8.67 8.89
C GLY A 106 11.44 7.82 8.39
N TYR A 107 11.15 6.71 9.05
CA TYR A 107 10.03 5.87 8.66
C TYR A 107 9.19 5.47 9.87
N SER A 108 7.99 5.02 9.60
CA SER A 108 7.08 4.46 10.61
C SER A 108 6.19 3.42 9.95
N TYR A 109 5.69 2.49 10.76
CA TYR A 109 4.88 1.36 10.32
C TYR A 109 3.96 0.92 11.47
N ASP A 110 3.05 -0.01 11.17
CA ASP A 110 2.10 -0.59 12.13
C ASP A 110 1.27 0.47 12.88
N HIS A 111 0.81 1.48 12.15
CA HIS A 111 -0.11 2.47 12.68
C HIS A 111 -1.54 2.20 12.20
N ASP A 112 -2.49 2.48 13.08
CA ASP A 112 -3.93 2.45 12.89
C ASP A 112 -4.47 3.63 12.06
N SER A 113 -3.61 4.62 11.75
CA SER A 113 -3.97 5.74 10.88
C SER A 113 -2.76 6.29 10.13
N GLN A 114 -3.00 6.71 8.90
CA GLN A 114 -1.97 7.34 8.07
C GLN A 114 -1.40 8.60 8.72
N ALA A 115 -2.25 9.43 9.34
CA ALA A 115 -1.81 10.65 10.00
C ALA A 115 -0.80 10.38 11.14
N ARG A 116 -1.01 9.31 11.91
CA ARG A 116 -0.08 8.92 12.98
C ARG A 116 1.24 8.42 12.41
N ALA A 117 1.20 7.60 11.36
CA ALA A 117 2.39 7.16 10.64
C ALA A 117 3.20 8.34 10.12
N SER A 118 2.58 9.20 9.31
CA SER A 118 3.24 10.36 8.72
C SER A 118 3.90 11.27 9.77
N ARG A 119 3.21 11.54 10.90
CA ARG A 119 3.81 12.32 12.02
C ARG A 119 5.01 11.63 12.66
N LYS A 120 4.96 10.31 12.85
CA LYS A 120 6.08 9.55 13.43
C LYS A 120 7.28 9.51 12.48
N ALA A 121 7.05 9.24 11.19
CA ALA A 121 8.10 9.27 10.18
C ALA A 121 8.78 10.65 10.09
N LEU A 122 8.00 11.74 10.10
CA LEU A 122 8.52 13.11 10.18
C LEU A 122 9.37 13.32 11.43
N GLY A 123 8.83 13.00 12.61
CA GLY A 123 9.57 13.18 13.86
C GLY A 123 10.87 12.37 13.97
N TYR A 124 11.00 11.25 13.26
CA TYR A 124 12.27 10.52 13.17
C TYR A 124 13.26 11.17 12.19
N CYS A 125 12.75 11.73 11.09
CA CYS A 125 13.57 12.46 10.13
C CYS A 125 14.06 13.79 10.73
N GLU A 126 13.18 14.52 11.41
CA GLU A 126 13.43 15.85 11.97
C GLU A 126 14.52 15.88 13.06
N ARG A 127 14.79 14.74 13.69
CA ARG A 127 15.94 14.56 14.60
C ARG A 127 17.29 14.73 13.90
N ARG A 128 17.31 14.59 12.58
CA ARG A 128 18.52 14.60 11.76
C ARG A 128 18.54 15.77 10.76
N ALA A 129 17.39 16.31 10.39
CA ALA A 129 17.31 17.42 9.44
C ALA A 129 16.02 18.25 9.58
N PRO A 130 16.07 19.58 9.41
CA PRO A 130 14.90 20.44 9.60
C PRO A 130 13.93 20.48 8.40
N ASP A 131 14.36 20.08 7.19
CA ASP A 131 13.58 20.19 5.95
C ASP A 131 12.85 18.89 5.56
N CYS A 132 12.59 18.01 6.53
CA CYS A 132 11.96 16.73 6.31
C CYS A 132 10.53 16.85 5.77
N ARG A 133 10.20 16.01 4.78
CA ARG A 133 8.87 15.93 4.17
C ARG A 133 8.48 14.48 4.01
N VAL A 134 7.19 14.17 4.16
CA VAL A 134 6.67 12.83 3.84
C VAL A 134 6.76 12.64 2.33
N VAL A 135 7.46 11.59 1.89
CA VAL A 135 7.69 11.29 0.48
C VAL A 135 6.92 10.05 0.00
N VAL A 136 6.53 9.17 0.92
CA VAL A 136 5.61 8.06 0.62
C VAL A 136 4.76 7.73 1.83
N ASN A 137 3.48 7.49 1.57
CA ASN A 137 2.53 6.90 2.51
C ASN A 137 2.26 5.46 2.05
N VAL A 138 2.15 4.53 2.98
CA VAL A 138 1.98 3.11 2.67
C VAL A 138 0.82 2.52 3.48
N VAL A 139 0.01 1.70 2.83
CA VAL A 139 -1.14 0.98 3.41
C VAL A 139 -1.07 -0.47 2.97
N ASP A 140 -1.04 -1.40 3.94
CA ASP A 140 -0.98 -2.86 3.75
C ASP A 140 -0.01 -3.36 2.68
N GLN A 141 1.13 -2.70 2.55
CA GLN A 141 2.16 -3.06 1.57
C GLN A 141 3.53 -2.56 2.02
N CYS A 142 4.54 -2.79 1.19
CA CYS A 142 5.88 -2.26 1.36
C CYS A 142 6.10 -1.04 0.46
N ALA A 143 6.91 -0.11 0.93
CA ALA A 143 7.34 1.08 0.20
C ALA A 143 8.86 1.23 0.30
N ALA A 144 9.47 1.77 -0.74
CA ALA A 144 10.87 2.16 -0.75
C ALA A 144 11.04 3.52 -1.44
N ILE A 145 12.12 4.20 -1.13
CA ILE A 145 12.56 5.39 -1.84
C ILE A 145 13.98 5.18 -2.36
N ALA A 146 14.18 5.53 -3.62
CA ALA A 146 15.47 5.51 -4.28
C ALA A 146 15.85 6.96 -4.57
N GLU A 147 17.10 7.30 -4.32
CA GLU A 147 17.64 8.63 -4.51
C GLU A 147 18.73 8.66 -5.58
N THR A 148 18.89 9.81 -6.23
CA THR A 148 20.07 10.12 -7.03
C THR A 148 21.15 10.79 -6.16
N THR A 149 22.33 10.99 -6.73
CA THR A 149 23.41 11.80 -6.10
C THR A 149 23.00 13.24 -5.80
N ARG A 150 21.94 13.76 -6.44
CA ARG A 150 21.36 15.09 -6.16
C ARG A 150 20.20 15.03 -5.17
N ARG A 151 19.96 13.88 -4.52
CA ARG A 151 18.91 13.70 -3.50
C ARG A 151 17.49 13.88 -4.04
N ASP A 152 17.33 13.70 -5.36
CA ASP A 152 16.03 13.51 -5.98
C ASP A 152 15.54 12.11 -5.67
N VAL A 153 14.35 12.00 -5.08
CA VAL A 153 13.78 10.73 -4.64
C VAL A 153 12.62 10.28 -5.54
N SER A 154 12.55 8.97 -5.79
CA SER A 154 11.41 8.34 -6.44
C SER A 154 10.88 7.20 -5.56
N PRO A 155 9.58 7.22 -5.19
CA PRO A 155 9.00 6.16 -4.40
C PRO A 155 8.67 4.93 -5.25
N GLY A 156 8.66 3.76 -4.62
CA GLY A 156 8.16 2.51 -5.17
C GLY A 156 7.35 1.76 -4.12
N LEU A 157 6.25 1.14 -4.55
CA LEU A 157 5.34 0.35 -3.69
C LEU A 157 5.35 -1.10 -4.16
N GLY A 158 5.28 -2.07 -3.26
CA GLY A 158 5.30 -3.50 -3.60
C GLY A 158 4.69 -4.37 -2.52
N GLY A 159 4.29 -5.59 -2.88
CA GLY A 159 3.79 -6.58 -1.91
C GLY A 159 4.88 -7.09 -0.97
N THR A 160 6.14 -6.94 -1.39
CA THR A 160 7.37 -7.28 -0.65
C THR A 160 8.35 -6.11 -0.66
N ARG A 161 9.32 -6.13 0.26
CA ARG A 161 10.43 -5.17 0.29
C ARG A 161 11.15 -5.11 -1.06
N LYS A 162 11.49 -6.27 -1.62
CA LYS A 162 12.24 -6.36 -2.89
C LYS A 162 11.47 -5.74 -4.04
N GLU A 163 10.18 -6.01 -4.17
CA GLU A 163 9.34 -5.37 -5.20
C GLU A 163 9.30 -3.85 -5.03
N ALA A 164 9.17 -3.36 -3.79
CA ALA A 164 9.13 -1.92 -3.53
C ALA A 164 10.46 -1.25 -3.91
N GLU A 165 11.60 -1.86 -3.54
CA GLU A 165 12.95 -1.39 -3.90
C GLU A 165 13.19 -1.41 -5.41
N ASP A 166 12.86 -2.52 -6.08
CA ASP A 166 13.05 -2.68 -7.53
C ASP A 166 12.21 -1.65 -8.30
N ARG A 167 10.94 -1.44 -7.92
CA ARG A 167 10.06 -0.43 -8.53
C ARG A 167 10.54 0.99 -8.27
N SER A 168 11.05 1.26 -7.07
CA SER A 168 11.59 2.56 -6.70
C SER A 168 12.85 2.90 -7.50
N LEU A 169 13.76 1.94 -7.67
CA LEU A 169 14.95 2.06 -8.51
C LEU A 169 14.59 2.23 -10.00
N ALA A 170 13.62 1.47 -10.50
CA ALA A 170 13.13 1.60 -11.87
C ALA A 170 12.55 2.99 -12.13
N ALA A 171 11.70 3.49 -11.22
CA ALA A 171 11.13 4.84 -11.31
C ALA A 171 12.21 5.93 -11.29
N CYS A 172 13.20 5.81 -10.41
CA CYS A 172 14.31 6.76 -10.32
C CYS A 172 15.14 6.81 -11.61
N ARG A 173 15.48 5.64 -12.17
CA ARG A 173 16.24 5.55 -13.43
C ARG A 173 15.43 6.11 -14.61
N ALA A 174 14.13 5.82 -14.67
CA ALA A 174 13.25 6.34 -15.70
C ALA A 174 13.09 7.87 -15.62
N ALA A 175 12.99 8.42 -14.41
CA ALA A 175 12.81 9.86 -14.21
C ALA A 175 14.08 10.68 -14.44
N THR A 176 15.26 10.12 -14.18
CA THR A 176 16.50 10.90 -14.11
C THR A 176 17.60 10.48 -15.09
N GLY A 177 17.54 9.25 -15.62
CA GLY A 177 18.62 8.67 -16.43
C GLY A 177 19.94 8.45 -15.69
N LYS A 178 19.94 8.55 -14.35
CA LYS A 178 21.15 8.52 -13.51
C LYS A 178 21.25 7.25 -12.68
N ALA A 179 22.42 7.05 -12.08
CA ALA A 179 22.61 6.08 -11.02
C ALA A 179 21.72 6.42 -9.83
N CYS A 180 20.98 5.41 -9.35
CA CYS A 180 20.05 5.50 -8.25
C CYS A 180 20.37 4.44 -7.20
N THR A 181 20.21 4.79 -5.93
CA THR A 181 20.42 3.90 -4.78
C THR A 181 19.21 3.94 -3.87
N VAL A 182 18.86 2.82 -3.24
CA VAL A 182 17.78 2.78 -2.24
C VAL A 182 18.24 3.52 -0.98
N ALA A 183 17.47 4.53 -0.57
CA ALA A 183 17.76 5.33 0.63
C ALA A 183 17.05 4.77 1.88
N ALA A 184 15.80 4.36 1.74
CA ALA A 184 15.00 3.79 2.83
C ALA A 184 13.86 2.90 2.29
N TRP A 185 13.36 2.01 3.14
CA TRP A 185 12.21 1.16 2.87
C TRP A 185 11.42 0.89 4.16
N VAL A 186 10.17 0.49 4.02
CA VAL A 186 9.28 0.14 5.13
C VAL A 186 8.17 -0.80 4.65
N CYS A 187 7.74 -1.73 5.49
CA CYS A 187 6.53 -2.53 5.27
C CYS A 187 5.53 -2.25 6.39
N SER A 188 4.25 -2.08 6.06
CA SER A 188 3.21 -1.90 7.07
C SER A 188 2.50 -3.21 7.45
N LYS A 189 2.61 -4.28 6.66
CA LYS A 189 1.96 -5.58 6.92
C LYS A 189 2.93 -6.72 7.22
#